data_AF-A0A7G3G5T2-F1
#
_entry.id   AF-A0A7G3G5T2-F1
#
_cell.length_a   1.000
_cell.length_b   1.000
_cell.length_c   1.000
_cell.angle_alpha   90.00
_cell.angle_beta   90.00
_cell.angle_gamma   90.00
#
_symmetry.space_group_name_H-M   'P 1'
#
loop_
_entity.id
_entity.type
_entity.pdbx_description
1 polymer ?
#
loop_
_entity_poly.entity_id
_entity_poly.type
_entity_poly.pdbx_seq_one_letter_code
_entity_poly.pdbx_strand_id
1 'polypeptide(L)'
;MSFDYGSDSNKFNLPNPMRLENIFLLLCGSALLIAGLLLLLMVKQAIAAETIYYKLAAVLLAVAMLGAGVSLLGWAMRQLRFFFGRGRPVSLADEVPNGMQGKSPSSDSLREVLRQQALVYQEPQGALSTLLHSIVPNLTFAPERIRNLALLHFKKGITLLMVLAVLVLSLVGGKAHGPEWQHIANWIGVAFMGYVVWLLLAPVNNALGLSLRDAEQTLSSSRLVMMLVLAILGPVILLKLAPKLPDVAWLDPFPQVFVLIVLALAVYSVFYLALLRNVKQPPNTVVSNKQDTWSINCHPGLALEEFVREMQNNWQESIPNRTYSRLEPHIDLNEKSGRFYAEALEETQPLPIDGAPVSFASAFASPRLQPLLLLDLIGTSFVLLATVLFTLSGMQILSVVASTFNANLLTYGAVFFALGVYAISSAHQLWQRFEFKSQLISIEMSGHYVTAQLDHGNVLKDSIKTNSHVVQIESMTFRLWLTELTSVTFQNGSQRYALSLMGNAERAEQLLRHFKKFAHDQAIILAPKAQADQQRHAVLGQFNQAAALPDAPEVMAISLGEGILIDAAVVDVAPVLKRPKFCSKCGTATMSDALFCSECGEKIT
;
A
#
# COMPACT_ATOMS: atom_id res chain seq x y z
N MET A 1 -5.96 -15.76 6.83
CA MET A 1 -4.96 -15.36 5.80
C MET A 1 -4.34 -16.64 5.27
N SER A 2 -4.57 -16.98 4.00
CA SER A 2 -3.92 -18.13 3.36
C SER A 2 -2.52 -17.71 2.93
N PHE A 3 -1.51 -18.31 3.56
CA PHE A 3 -0.09 -18.08 3.33
C PHE A 3 0.41 -19.24 2.48
N ASP A 4 0.86 -18.97 1.26
CA ASP A 4 1.53 -19.99 0.45
C ASP A 4 2.94 -19.51 0.16
N TYR A 5 3.91 -20.25 0.71
CA TYR A 5 5.31 -20.18 0.37
C TYR A 5 5.48 -20.66 -1.09
N GLY A 6 6.14 -19.89 -1.94
CA GLY A 6 7.03 -20.51 -2.92
C GLY A 6 8.24 -21.04 -2.13
N SER A 7 8.57 -22.32 -2.26
CA SER A 7 9.62 -22.98 -1.48
C SER A 7 11.03 -22.39 -1.68
N ASP A 8 11.22 -21.61 -2.74
CA ASP A 8 12.56 -21.37 -3.29
C ASP A 8 13.17 -20.01 -2.93
N SER A 9 12.43 -19.06 -2.33
CA SER A 9 13.01 -17.76 -1.99
C SER A 9 12.47 -17.07 -0.74
N ASN A 10 13.39 -16.44 0.00
CA ASN A 10 13.12 -15.73 1.24
C ASN A 10 12.98 -14.20 1.03
N LYS A 11 12.91 -13.71 -0.21
CA LYS A 11 12.93 -12.26 -0.52
C LYS A 11 11.70 -11.51 -0.02
N PHE A 12 10.55 -12.19 0.12
CA PHE A 12 9.34 -11.60 0.71
C PHE A 12 9.34 -11.64 2.25
N ASN A 13 10.32 -12.28 2.87
CA ASN A 13 10.49 -12.30 4.31
C ASN A 13 11.36 -11.13 4.76
N LEU A 14 10.73 -9.97 4.85
CA LEU A 14 11.39 -8.75 5.27
C LEU A 14 11.73 -8.79 6.76
N PRO A 15 12.95 -8.37 7.15
CA PRO A 15 13.22 -8.17 8.56
C PRO A 15 12.26 -7.10 9.10
N ASN A 16 11.64 -7.39 10.24
CA ASN A 16 10.69 -6.49 10.86
C ASN A 16 11.36 -5.14 11.20
N PRO A 17 10.97 -4.02 10.55
CA PRO A 17 11.59 -2.71 10.82
C PRO A 17 11.23 -2.19 12.21
N MET A 18 10.12 -2.68 12.78
CA MET A 18 9.61 -2.27 14.09
C MET A 18 10.30 -3.02 15.22
N ARG A 19 11.33 -3.83 14.94
CA ARG A 19 12.04 -4.60 15.96
C ARG A 19 12.67 -3.70 17.03
N LEU A 20 13.23 -2.55 16.65
CA LEU A 20 13.80 -1.59 17.59
C LEU A 20 12.71 -0.91 18.43
N GLU A 21 11.64 -0.44 17.79
CA GLU A 21 10.48 0.14 18.47
C GLU A 21 9.87 -0.85 19.48
N ASN A 22 9.75 -2.13 19.10
CA ASN A 22 9.25 -3.19 19.97
C ASN A 22 10.10 -3.36 21.23
N ILE A 23 11.42 -3.20 21.16
CA ILE A 23 12.27 -3.26 22.36
C ILE A 23 11.92 -2.14 23.33
N PHE A 24 11.70 -0.92 22.83
CA PHE A 24 11.30 0.23 23.64
C PHE A 24 9.91 0.03 24.26
N LEU A 25 8.94 -0.47 23.48
CA LEU A 25 7.59 -0.77 23.95
C LEU A 25 7.58 -1.90 24.99
N LEU A 26 8.37 -2.95 24.79
CA LEU A 26 8.54 -4.02 25.76
C LEU A 26 9.12 -3.47 27.06
N LEU A 27 10.15 -2.64 26.99
CA LEU A 27 10.77 -2.01 28.17
C LEU A 27 9.75 -1.15 28.93
N CYS A 28 9.03 -0.27 28.25
CA CYS A 28 7.98 0.58 28.84
C CYS A 28 6.86 -0.24 29.50
N GLY A 29 6.33 -1.23 28.77
CA GLY A 29 5.24 -2.07 29.24
C GLY A 29 5.65 -2.94 30.44
N SER A 30 6.87 -3.48 30.42
CA SER A 30 7.43 -4.27 31.53
C SER A 30 7.61 -3.42 32.79
N ALA A 31 8.16 -2.22 32.64
CA ALA A 31 8.38 -1.30 33.77
C ALA A 31 7.05 -0.92 34.45
N LEU A 32 6.02 -0.56 33.67
CA LEU A 32 4.69 -0.23 34.19
C LEU A 32 4.01 -1.42 34.86
N LEU A 33 4.14 -2.63 34.30
CA LEU A 33 3.59 -3.84 34.90
C LEU A 33 4.23 -4.17 36.24
N ILE A 34 5.56 -4.18 36.31
CA ILE A 34 6.30 -4.48 37.53
C ILE A 34 5.97 -3.44 38.60
N ALA A 35 6.00 -2.16 38.24
CA ALA A 35 5.68 -1.06 39.15
C ALA A 35 4.23 -1.12 39.67
N GLY A 36 3.26 -1.41 38.78
CA GLY A 36 1.85 -1.58 39.16
C GLY A 36 1.64 -2.78 40.08
N LEU A 37 2.33 -3.90 39.83
CA LEU A 37 2.27 -5.09 40.69
C LEU A 37 2.86 -4.81 42.07
N LEU A 38 4.04 -4.17 42.13
CA LEU A 38 4.67 -3.78 43.39
C LEU A 38 3.77 -2.85 44.20
N LEU A 39 3.16 -1.86 43.56
CA LEU A 39 2.22 -0.96 44.22
C LEU A 39 1.00 -1.72 44.75
N LEU A 40 0.46 -2.67 44.00
CA LEU A 40 -0.68 -3.49 44.45
C LEU A 40 -0.31 -4.38 45.66
N LEU A 41 0.90 -4.94 45.68
CA LEU A 41 1.41 -5.68 46.83
C LEU A 41 1.56 -4.80 48.07
N MET A 42 2.04 -3.56 47.91
CA MET A 42 2.10 -2.57 48.99
C MET A 42 0.70 -2.19 49.49
N VAL A 43 -0.25 -1.96 48.58
CA VAL A 43 -1.65 -1.68 48.93
C VAL A 43 -2.26 -2.84 49.72
N LYS A 44 -2.01 -4.09 49.31
CA LYS A 44 -2.51 -5.29 50.03
C LYS A 44 -2.03 -5.32 51.48
N GLN A 45 -0.75 -5.03 51.71
CA GLN A 45 -0.19 -4.96 53.07
C GLN A 45 -0.82 -3.81 53.87
N ALA A 46 -1.03 -2.65 53.25
CA ALA A 46 -1.61 -1.49 53.91
C ALA A 46 -3.10 -1.70 54.28
N ILE A 47 -3.91 -2.34 53.42
CA ILE A 47 -5.34 -2.61 53.69
C ILE A 47 -5.50 -3.58 54.87
N ALA A 48 -4.57 -4.52 55.05
CA ALA A 48 -4.60 -5.44 56.19
C ALA A 48 -4.42 -4.72 57.54
N ALA A 49 -3.88 -3.49 57.55
CA ALA A 49 -3.54 -2.76 58.77
C ALA A 49 -4.58 -1.70 59.21
N GLU A 50 -5.28 -1.01 58.30
CA GLU A 50 -6.17 0.14 58.64
C GLU A 50 -7.25 0.42 57.57
N THR A 51 -8.16 1.38 57.84
CA THR A 51 -9.35 1.77 57.04
C THR A 51 -9.13 2.03 55.53
N ILE A 52 -10.22 1.84 54.77
CA ILE A 52 -10.23 1.45 53.34
C ILE A 52 -10.24 2.66 52.37
N TYR A 53 -10.78 3.81 52.75
CA TYR A 53 -11.21 4.83 51.79
C TYR A 53 -10.09 5.50 50.97
N TYR A 54 -9.01 5.97 51.59
CA TYR A 54 -7.89 6.62 50.86
C TYR A 54 -7.07 5.62 50.04
N LYS A 55 -7.09 4.34 50.42
CA LYS A 55 -6.33 3.26 49.76
C LYS A 55 -6.97 2.85 48.43
N LEU A 56 -8.25 3.17 48.20
CA LEU A 56 -8.91 2.94 46.92
C LEU A 56 -8.23 3.71 45.76
N ALA A 57 -7.77 4.94 46.00
CA ALA A 57 -7.07 5.72 44.99
C ALA A 57 -5.74 5.07 44.56
N ALA A 58 -5.00 4.49 45.51
CA ALA A 58 -3.79 3.73 45.22
C ALA A 58 -4.09 2.42 44.47
N VAL A 59 -5.21 1.73 44.78
CA VAL A 59 -5.69 0.59 43.98
C VAL A 59 -5.97 1.01 42.53
N LEU A 60 -6.72 2.10 42.33
CA LEU A 60 -7.07 2.59 41.00
C LEU A 60 -5.82 2.97 40.20
N LEU A 61 -4.85 3.62 40.84
CA LEU A 61 -3.57 3.95 40.20
C LEU A 61 -2.80 2.69 39.81
N ALA A 62 -2.69 1.70 40.71
CA ALA A 62 -2.02 0.42 40.41
C ALA A 62 -2.69 -0.32 39.25
N VAL A 63 -4.03 -0.40 39.24
CA VAL A 63 -4.80 -1.02 38.15
C VAL A 63 -4.62 -0.26 36.84
N ALA A 64 -4.61 1.08 36.87
CA ALA A 64 -4.35 1.90 35.68
C ALA A 64 -2.94 1.67 35.11
N MET A 65 -1.92 1.59 35.96
CA MET A 65 -0.54 1.25 35.55
C MET A 65 -0.47 -0.14 34.93
N LEU A 66 -1.13 -1.13 35.52
CA LEU A 66 -1.21 -2.49 34.97
C LEU A 66 -1.90 -2.49 33.60
N GLY A 67 -3.05 -1.83 33.48
CA GLY A 67 -3.80 -1.72 32.21
C GLY A 67 -3.00 -1.03 31.11
N ALA A 68 -2.29 0.06 31.45
CA ALA A 68 -1.39 0.75 30.53
C ALA A 68 -0.20 -0.15 30.10
N GLY A 69 0.41 -0.87 31.05
CA GLY A 69 1.49 -1.83 30.78
C GLY A 69 1.05 -2.96 29.84
N VAL A 70 -0.09 -3.60 30.10
CA VAL A 70 -0.67 -4.62 29.22
C VAL A 70 -0.96 -4.05 27.83
N SER A 71 -1.47 -2.81 27.74
CA SER A 71 -1.79 -2.18 26.46
C SER A 71 -0.55 -1.94 25.61
N LEU A 72 0.55 -1.45 26.20
CA LEU A 72 1.83 -1.25 25.51
C LEU A 72 2.48 -2.57 25.09
N LEU A 73 2.44 -3.59 25.94
CA LEU A 73 2.90 -4.93 25.58
C LEU A 73 2.05 -5.52 24.46
N GLY A 74 0.72 -5.39 24.54
CA GLY A 74 -0.20 -5.82 23.49
C GLY A 74 0.09 -5.13 22.15
N TRP A 75 0.49 -3.85 22.18
CA TRP A 75 0.91 -3.12 21.00
C TRP A 75 2.21 -3.68 20.41
N ALA A 76 3.22 -4.00 21.23
CA ALA A 76 4.45 -4.65 20.76
C ALA A 76 4.20 -6.06 20.20
N MET A 77 3.36 -6.86 20.87
CA MET A 77 3.02 -8.22 20.47
C MET A 77 2.33 -8.28 19.10
N ARG A 78 1.47 -7.29 18.79
CA ARG A 78 0.83 -7.16 17.47
C ARG A 78 1.82 -6.91 16.33
N GLN A 79 3.02 -6.42 16.64
CA GLN A 79 4.03 -6.05 15.66
C GLN A 79 5.15 -7.07 15.52
N LEU A 80 5.19 -8.16 16.32
CA LEU A 80 6.31 -9.11 16.30
C LEU A 80 6.48 -9.82 14.95
N ARG A 81 5.37 -10.10 14.29
CA ARG A 81 5.32 -10.79 13.00
C ARG A 81 4.76 -9.85 11.95
N PHE A 82 5.60 -9.47 11.01
CA PHE A 82 5.21 -8.64 9.88
C PHE A 82 5.44 -9.43 8.60
N PHE A 83 4.37 -9.64 7.82
CA PHE A 83 4.41 -10.40 6.58
C PHE A 83 3.52 -9.77 5.52
N PHE A 84 3.99 -9.75 4.28
CA PHE A 84 3.15 -9.49 3.11
C PHE A 84 2.56 -10.82 2.63
N GLY A 85 1.24 -10.89 2.56
CA GLY A 85 0.53 -12.07 2.06
C GLY A 85 0.26 -12.02 0.55
N ARG A 86 -0.58 -12.96 0.09
CA ARG A 86 -1.27 -13.01 -1.22
C ARG A 86 -1.55 -11.63 -1.81
N GLY A 87 -0.96 -11.24 -2.95
CA GLY A 87 -1.32 -9.98 -3.64
C GLY A 87 -0.98 -8.70 -2.84
N ARG A 88 -0.05 -8.78 -1.88
CA ARG A 88 0.50 -7.60 -1.20
C ARG A 88 1.93 -7.31 -1.68
N PRO A 89 2.36 -6.04 -1.75
CA PRO A 89 1.61 -4.81 -1.45
C PRO A 89 0.42 -4.59 -2.40
N VAL A 90 -0.50 -3.67 -2.07
CA VAL A 90 -1.66 -3.38 -2.94
C VAL A 90 -1.20 -2.81 -4.29
N SER A 91 -1.92 -3.17 -5.33
CA SER A 91 -1.67 -2.75 -6.71
C SER A 91 -1.94 -1.25 -6.88
N LEU A 92 -1.34 -0.63 -7.89
CA LEU A 92 -1.46 0.83 -8.10
C LEU A 92 -2.85 1.20 -8.63
N ALA A 93 -3.43 0.31 -9.42
CA ALA A 93 -4.77 0.37 -9.97
C ALA A 93 -5.46 -0.98 -9.78
N ASP A 94 -6.76 -1.04 -10.04
CA ASP A 94 -7.50 -2.31 -10.01
C ASP A 94 -6.97 -3.25 -11.11
N GLU A 95 -6.78 -4.53 -10.75
CA GLU A 95 -6.24 -5.54 -11.65
C GLU A 95 -7.32 -6.13 -12.56
N VAL A 96 -6.96 -6.38 -13.81
CA VAL A 96 -7.74 -7.22 -14.72
C VAL A 96 -7.34 -8.67 -14.46
N PRO A 97 -8.28 -9.57 -14.12
CA PRO A 97 -7.92 -10.95 -13.83
C PRO A 97 -7.31 -11.67 -15.05
N ASN A 98 -6.43 -12.62 -14.77
CA ASN A 98 -5.68 -13.35 -15.81
C ASN A 98 -6.63 -14.00 -16.83
N GLY A 99 -6.35 -13.77 -18.11
CA GLY A 99 -7.11 -14.32 -19.24
C GLY A 99 -8.37 -13.55 -19.61
N MET A 100 -8.74 -12.50 -18.86
CA MET A 100 -9.83 -11.59 -19.26
C MET A 100 -9.28 -10.36 -19.98
N GLN A 101 -10.07 -9.85 -20.93
CA GLN A 101 -9.83 -8.58 -21.58
C GLN A 101 -10.60 -7.48 -20.84
N GLY A 102 -10.00 -6.31 -20.74
CA GLY A 102 -10.61 -5.19 -20.06
C GLY A 102 -9.61 -4.10 -19.69
N LYS A 103 -10.16 -3.03 -19.16
CA LYS A 103 -9.39 -1.86 -18.76
C LYS A 103 -9.91 -1.35 -17.44
N SER A 104 -9.03 -1.23 -16.45
CA SER A 104 -9.38 -0.61 -15.18
C SER A 104 -9.53 0.91 -15.36
N PRO A 105 -10.56 1.56 -14.78
CA PRO A 105 -10.70 3.02 -14.84
C PRO A 105 -9.47 3.77 -14.31
N SER A 106 -8.77 3.21 -13.31
CA SER A 106 -7.54 3.77 -12.76
C SER A 106 -6.31 3.49 -13.64
N SER A 107 -6.35 2.51 -14.56
CA SER A 107 -5.22 2.24 -15.45
C SER A 107 -4.93 3.40 -16.39
N ASP A 108 -5.97 4.14 -16.80
CA ASP A 108 -5.84 5.33 -17.63
C ASP A 108 -5.00 6.42 -16.95
N SER A 109 -5.22 6.63 -15.65
CA SER A 109 -4.43 7.58 -14.88
C SER A 109 -2.96 7.16 -14.78
N LEU A 110 -2.69 5.87 -14.60
CA LEU A 110 -1.32 5.33 -14.54
C LEU A 110 -0.62 5.43 -15.90
N ARG A 111 -1.37 5.25 -16.98
CA ARG A 111 -0.87 5.39 -18.35
C ARG A 111 -0.56 6.83 -18.71
N GLU A 112 -1.40 7.77 -18.27
CA GLU A 112 -1.14 9.19 -18.48
C GLU A 112 0.11 9.63 -17.72
N VAL A 113 0.35 9.11 -16.51
CA VAL A 113 1.61 9.29 -15.77
C VAL A 113 2.82 8.81 -16.59
N LEU A 114 2.72 7.65 -17.26
CA LEU A 114 3.79 7.14 -18.13
C LEU A 114 4.02 8.01 -19.37
N ARG A 115 2.94 8.51 -19.98
CA ARG A 115 3.00 9.37 -21.18
C ARG A 115 3.59 10.74 -20.88
N GLN A 116 3.15 11.36 -19.79
CA GLN A 116 3.63 12.67 -19.34
C GLN A 116 5.01 12.61 -18.70
N GLN A 117 5.50 11.42 -18.33
CA GLN A 117 6.74 11.25 -17.57
C GLN A 117 6.74 12.07 -16.28
N ALA A 118 5.58 12.19 -15.67
CA ALA A 118 5.34 13.05 -14.52
C ALA A 118 4.38 12.37 -13.55
N LEU A 119 4.75 12.38 -12.27
CA LEU A 119 3.84 11.99 -11.20
C LEU A 119 2.89 13.17 -10.93
N VAL A 120 1.59 12.89 -10.84
CA VAL A 120 0.58 13.91 -10.55
C VAL A 120 0.63 14.23 -9.07
N TYR A 121 0.96 15.48 -8.75
CA TYR A 121 0.92 16.01 -7.38
C TYR A 121 -0.26 16.97 -7.25
N GLN A 122 -1.06 16.79 -6.20
CA GLN A 122 -2.11 17.73 -5.86
C GLN A 122 -1.49 18.99 -5.25
N GLU A 123 -1.95 20.15 -5.72
CA GLU A 123 -1.55 21.43 -5.17
C GLU A 123 -2.10 21.62 -3.75
N PRO A 124 -1.32 22.21 -2.84
CA PRO A 124 -1.75 22.43 -1.46
C PRO A 124 -2.89 23.45 -1.40
N GLN A 125 -4.05 23.04 -0.89
CA GLN A 125 -5.22 23.91 -0.74
C GLN A 125 -5.33 24.46 0.69
N GLY A 126 -5.22 25.79 0.83
CA GLY A 126 -5.47 26.51 2.09
C GLY A 126 -4.24 27.20 2.70
N ALA A 127 -4.48 28.21 3.55
CA ALA A 127 -3.42 29.09 4.04
C ALA A 127 -2.31 28.35 4.84
N LEU A 128 -2.69 27.41 5.71
CA LEU A 128 -1.74 26.67 6.54
C LEU A 128 -0.95 25.63 5.76
N SER A 129 -1.56 24.98 4.76
CA SER A 129 -0.82 24.09 3.86
C SER A 129 0.14 24.89 2.99
N THR A 130 -0.26 26.05 2.46
CA THR A 130 0.66 26.91 1.70
C THR A 130 1.84 27.37 2.55
N LEU A 131 1.61 27.75 3.82
CA LEU A 131 2.68 28.09 4.76
C LEU A 131 3.61 26.89 5.03
N LEU A 132 3.06 25.69 5.21
CA LEU A 132 3.85 24.48 5.40
C LEU A 132 4.74 24.19 4.18
N HIS A 133 4.17 24.29 2.97
CA HIS A 133 4.88 24.06 1.72
C HIS A 133 5.87 25.19 1.40
N SER A 134 5.69 26.42 1.91
CA SER A 134 6.72 27.46 1.78
C SER A 134 7.93 27.21 2.68
N ILE A 135 7.73 26.59 3.86
CA ILE A 135 8.83 26.19 4.76
C ILE A 135 9.53 24.94 4.21
N VAL A 136 8.78 24.00 3.62
CA VAL A 136 9.29 22.72 3.11
C VAL A 136 8.76 22.48 1.70
N PRO A 137 9.41 23.03 0.66
CA PRO A 137 8.94 22.90 -0.71
C PRO A 137 8.95 21.44 -1.20
N ASN A 138 9.90 20.64 -0.72
CA ASN A 138 10.03 19.23 -1.11
C ASN A 138 8.87 18.34 -0.61
N LEU A 139 8.03 18.83 0.31
CA LEU A 139 6.88 18.09 0.81
C LEU A 139 5.85 17.80 -0.29
N THR A 140 5.83 18.61 -1.36
CA THR A 140 4.97 18.39 -2.53
C THR A 140 5.25 17.05 -3.21
N PHE A 141 6.51 16.61 -3.21
CA PHE A 141 6.94 15.34 -3.80
C PHE A 141 6.78 14.15 -2.84
N ALA A 142 6.37 14.38 -1.60
CA ALA A 142 6.14 13.32 -0.63
C ALA A 142 4.79 12.62 -0.93
N PRO A 143 4.69 11.31 -0.66
CA PRO A 143 3.42 10.59 -0.80
C PRO A 143 2.35 11.20 0.09
N GLU A 144 1.09 11.12 -0.37
CA GLU A 144 -0.08 11.77 0.23
C GLU A 144 -0.17 11.54 1.75
N ARG A 145 0.08 10.30 2.20
CA ARG A 145 0.07 9.98 3.63
C ARG A 145 1.10 10.79 4.43
N ILE A 146 2.32 10.99 3.93
CA ILE A 146 3.32 11.84 4.61
C ILE A 146 2.88 13.29 4.60
N ARG A 147 2.33 13.79 3.48
CA ARG A 147 1.83 15.17 3.37
C ARG A 147 0.72 15.44 4.39
N ASN A 148 -0.24 14.52 4.50
CA ASN A 148 -1.37 14.67 5.41
C ASN A 148 -0.94 14.54 6.87
N LEU A 149 0.04 13.67 7.16
CA LEU A 149 0.65 13.58 8.49
C LEU A 149 1.43 14.87 8.83
N ALA A 150 2.25 15.39 7.92
CA ALA A 150 2.97 16.65 8.10
C ALA A 150 1.99 17.79 8.41
N LEU A 151 0.91 17.89 7.63
CA LEU A 151 -0.12 18.90 7.81
C LEU A 151 -0.82 18.75 9.15
N LEU A 152 -1.20 17.53 9.55
CA LEU A 152 -1.84 17.28 10.84
C LEU A 152 -0.94 17.69 12.01
N HIS A 153 0.31 17.26 12.01
CA HIS A 153 1.26 17.58 13.08
C HIS A 153 1.61 19.07 13.11
N PHE A 154 1.71 19.73 11.94
CA PHE A 154 1.89 21.17 11.84
C PHE A 154 0.71 21.94 12.45
N LYS A 155 -0.52 21.52 12.11
CA LYS A 155 -1.76 22.09 12.68
C LYS A 155 -1.85 21.92 14.19
N LYS A 156 -1.51 20.73 14.70
CA LYS A 156 -1.43 20.48 16.16
C LYS A 156 -0.34 21.34 16.82
N GLY A 157 0.82 21.49 16.19
CA GLY A 157 1.91 22.36 16.66
C GLY A 157 1.50 23.83 16.76
N ILE A 158 0.84 24.39 15.74
CA ILE A 158 0.30 25.76 15.79
C ILE A 158 -0.76 25.90 16.88
N THR A 159 -1.65 24.91 17.02
CA THR A 159 -2.67 24.93 18.07
C THR A 159 -2.02 24.95 19.46
N LEU A 160 -0.94 24.20 19.67
CA LEU A 160 -0.17 24.21 20.92
C LEU A 160 0.54 25.54 21.17
N LEU A 161 1.12 26.16 20.13
CA LEU A 161 1.68 27.51 20.24
C LEU A 161 0.63 28.54 20.64
N MET A 162 -0.57 28.45 20.06
CA MET A 162 -1.69 29.31 20.44
C MET A 162 -2.10 29.06 21.89
N VAL A 163 -2.30 27.81 22.31
CA VAL A 163 -2.64 27.48 23.70
C VAL A 163 -1.55 27.97 24.66
N LEU A 164 -0.27 27.87 24.28
CA LEU A 164 0.84 28.44 25.06
C LEU A 164 0.71 29.95 25.22
N ALA A 165 0.44 30.67 24.13
CA ALA A 165 0.25 32.12 24.15
C ALA A 165 -0.93 32.51 25.07
N VAL A 166 -2.04 31.79 24.98
CA VAL A 166 -3.21 31.99 25.86
C VAL A 166 -2.85 31.71 27.32
N LEU A 167 -2.11 30.64 27.61
CA LEU A 167 -1.65 30.31 28.95
C LEU A 167 -0.77 31.42 29.54
N VAL A 168 0.20 31.92 28.75
CA VAL A 168 1.11 33.00 29.17
C VAL A 168 0.32 34.30 29.42
N LEU A 169 -0.61 34.65 28.53
CA LEU A 169 -1.50 35.81 28.72
C LEU A 169 -2.36 35.67 29.97
N SER A 170 -2.91 34.47 30.22
CA SER A 170 -3.68 34.17 31.42
C SER A 170 -2.84 34.29 32.70
N LEU A 171 -1.57 33.89 32.66
CA LEU A 171 -0.64 34.02 33.79
C LEU A 171 -0.27 35.48 34.08
N VAL A 172 -0.07 36.29 33.04
CA VAL A 172 0.26 37.72 33.17
C VAL A 172 -0.96 38.52 33.63
N GLY A 173 -2.13 38.30 33.02
CA GLY A 173 -3.37 39.01 33.37
C GLY A 173 -3.92 38.64 34.76
N GLY A 174 -3.65 37.42 35.21
CA GLY A 174 -4.09 36.91 36.51
C GLY A 174 -3.46 37.58 37.72
N LYS A 175 -2.18 37.98 37.62
CA LYS A 175 -1.47 38.66 38.71
C LYS A 175 -2.08 40.02 39.09
N ALA A 176 -2.90 40.60 38.21
CA ALA A 176 -3.55 41.89 38.44
C ALA A 176 -4.86 41.81 39.27
N HIS A 177 -5.43 40.62 39.48
CA HIS A 177 -6.80 40.45 39.98
C HIS A 177 -6.91 39.87 41.41
N GLY A 178 -5.81 39.75 42.16
CA GLY A 178 -5.81 39.35 43.58
C GLY A 178 -5.99 37.83 43.83
N PRO A 179 -6.18 37.41 45.10
CA PRO A 179 -6.17 35.99 45.50
C PRO A 179 -7.38 35.18 45.04
N GLU A 180 -8.53 35.81 44.78
CA GLU A 180 -9.73 35.15 44.25
C GLU A 180 -9.50 34.57 42.84
N TRP A 181 -8.55 35.15 42.09
CA TRP A 181 -8.15 34.65 40.79
C TRP A 181 -7.52 33.26 40.86
N GLN A 182 -6.84 32.90 41.96
CA GLN A 182 -6.09 31.66 42.07
C GLN A 182 -6.99 30.42 42.00
N HIS A 183 -8.19 30.49 42.59
CA HIS A 183 -9.17 29.41 42.54
C HIS A 183 -9.65 29.11 41.10
N ILE A 184 -9.90 30.17 40.32
CA ILE A 184 -10.37 30.07 38.93
C ILE A 184 -9.23 29.64 38.03
N ALA A 185 -8.04 30.18 38.27
CA ALA A 185 -6.84 29.87 37.53
C ALA A 185 -6.55 28.35 37.57
N ASN A 186 -6.71 27.70 38.73
CA ASN A 186 -6.49 26.25 38.84
C ASN A 186 -7.47 25.45 37.97
N TRP A 187 -8.76 25.80 37.96
CA TRP A 187 -9.73 25.15 37.06
C TRP A 187 -9.42 25.36 35.57
N ILE A 188 -8.97 26.57 35.22
CA ILE A 188 -8.50 26.89 33.87
C ILE A 188 -7.29 26.01 33.50
N GLY A 189 -6.32 25.86 34.40
CA GLY A 189 -5.16 25.02 34.20
C GLY A 189 -5.53 23.54 34.04
N VAL A 190 -6.47 23.02 34.82
CA VAL A 190 -6.99 21.64 34.64
C VAL A 190 -7.67 21.48 33.28
N ALA A 191 -8.48 22.46 32.85
CA ALA A 191 -9.12 22.44 31.55
C ALA A 191 -8.09 22.45 30.40
N PHE A 192 -7.06 23.29 30.49
CA PHE A 192 -5.96 23.30 29.51
C PHE A 192 -5.18 21.99 29.52
N MET A 193 -4.89 21.44 30.69
CA MET A 193 -4.22 20.13 30.82
C MET A 193 -5.03 19.04 30.13
N GLY A 194 -6.33 18.95 30.44
CA GLY A 194 -7.24 17.99 29.82
C GLY A 194 -7.31 18.15 28.31
N TYR A 195 -7.41 19.40 27.83
CA TYR A 195 -7.42 19.70 26.39
C TYR A 195 -6.12 19.30 25.68
N VAL A 196 -4.96 19.61 26.26
CA VAL A 196 -3.66 19.27 25.66
C VAL A 196 -3.40 17.76 25.70
N VAL A 197 -3.70 17.09 26.82
CA VAL A 197 -3.59 15.63 26.93
C VAL A 197 -4.52 14.95 25.93
N TRP A 198 -5.75 15.42 25.80
CA TRP A 198 -6.67 14.96 24.76
C TRP A 198 -6.09 15.19 23.36
N LEU A 199 -5.58 16.39 23.04
CA LEU A 199 -5.01 16.69 21.72
C LEU A 199 -3.81 15.78 21.36
N LEU A 200 -3.00 15.41 22.35
CA LEU A 200 -1.85 14.50 22.19
C LEU A 200 -2.27 13.04 22.04
N LEU A 201 -3.13 12.54 22.92
CA LEU A 201 -3.53 11.13 22.95
C LEU A 201 -4.64 10.79 21.96
N ALA A 202 -5.39 11.79 21.50
CA ALA A 202 -6.47 11.57 20.59
C ALA A 202 -5.91 10.95 19.29
N PRO A 203 -6.48 9.82 18.86
CA PRO A 203 -5.92 9.04 17.77
C PRO A 203 -5.81 9.92 16.54
N VAL A 204 -4.69 9.79 15.84
CA VAL A 204 -4.37 10.52 14.59
C VAL A 204 -5.51 10.46 13.57
N ASN A 205 -6.36 9.43 13.67
CA ASN A 205 -7.48 9.16 12.75
C ASN A 205 -8.86 9.62 13.28
N ASN A 206 -9.06 9.85 14.58
CA ASN A 206 -10.39 10.20 15.14
C ASN A 206 -10.39 11.45 16.04
N ALA A 207 -9.24 12.10 16.28
CA ALA A 207 -9.14 13.17 17.28
C ALA A 207 -10.07 14.37 17.05
N LEU A 208 -10.54 14.58 15.83
CA LEU A 208 -11.32 15.74 15.41
C LEU A 208 -12.43 15.37 14.41
N GLY A 209 -12.82 14.09 14.31
CA GLY A 209 -13.61 13.59 13.18
C GLY A 209 -12.85 13.66 11.84
N LEU A 210 -11.53 13.82 11.91
CA LEU A 210 -10.61 14.00 10.80
C LEU A 210 -10.17 12.64 10.27
N SER A 211 -10.81 12.16 9.19
CA SER A 211 -10.14 11.16 8.38
C SER A 211 -8.85 11.78 7.80
N LEU A 212 -7.83 10.97 7.49
CA LEU A 212 -6.61 11.46 6.82
C LEU A 212 -6.92 12.20 5.50
N ARG A 213 -8.12 12.00 4.92
CA ARG A 213 -8.62 12.70 3.73
C ARG A 213 -9.20 14.08 4.04
N ASP A 214 -9.71 14.32 5.26
CA ASP A 214 -10.30 15.60 5.68
C ASP A 214 -9.27 16.55 6.31
N ALA A 215 -8.01 16.12 6.42
CA ALA A 215 -6.91 16.89 7.01
C ALA A 215 -6.70 18.24 6.29
N GLU A 216 -7.09 18.38 5.03
CA GLU A 216 -6.99 19.62 4.27
C GLU A 216 -8.06 20.67 4.69
N GLN A 217 -9.30 20.26 4.99
CA GLN A 217 -10.45 21.19 5.03
C GLN A 217 -10.78 21.86 6.39
N THR A 218 -10.11 21.53 7.51
CA THR A 218 -10.77 21.69 8.82
C THR A 218 -10.06 22.54 9.88
N LEU A 219 -9.13 23.41 9.51
CA LEU A 219 -8.92 24.63 10.31
C LEU A 219 -9.68 25.77 9.64
N SER A 220 -11.00 25.70 9.76
CA SER A 220 -11.84 26.84 9.40
C SER A 220 -11.35 28.03 10.22
N SER A 221 -11.12 29.16 9.55
CA SER A 221 -10.82 30.45 10.16
C SER A 221 -11.74 30.75 11.35
N SER A 222 -12.99 30.28 11.30
CA SER A 222 -13.96 30.34 12.39
C SER A 222 -13.49 29.72 13.71
N ARG A 223 -12.81 28.57 13.70
CA ARG A 223 -12.30 27.91 14.91
C ARG A 223 -11.10 28.63 15.49
N LEU A 224 -10.22 29.17 14.65
CA LEU A 224 -9.09 30.00 15.11
C LEU A 224 -9.60 31.30 15.74
N VAL A 225 -10.57 31.96 15.10
CA VAL A 225 -11.24 33.14 15.66
C VAL A 225 -11.95 32.78 16.97
N MET A 226 -12.66 31.65 17.03
CA MET A 226 -13.33 31.20 18.26
C MET A 226 -12.32 30.93 19.38
N MET A 227 -11.18 30.31 19.11
CA MET A 227 -10.13 30.10 20.13
C MET A 227 -9.52 31.42 20.60
N LEU A 228 -9.29 32.38 19.70
CA LEU A 228 -8.80 33.71 20.05
C LEU A 228 -9.83 34.50 20.88
N VAL A 229 -11.10 34.44 20.49
CA VAL A 229 -12.21 35.06 21.24
C VAL A 229 -12.36 34.40 22.62
N LEU A 230 -12.28 33.07 22.69
CA LEU A 230 -12.31 32.32 23.96
C LEU A 230 -11.08 32.64 24.83
N ALA A 231 -9.91 32.88 24.24
CA ALA A 231 -8.72 33.28 24.99
C ALA A 231 -8.88 34.63 25.69
N ILE A 232 -9.55 35.58 25.02
CA ILE A 232 -9.74 36.94 25.53
C ILE A 232 -10.97 37.02 26.45
N LEU A 233 -12.10 36.45 26.04
CA LEU A 233 -13.37 36.52 26.77
C LEU A 233 -13.57 35.39 27.77
N GLY A 234 -12.95 34.22 27.56
CA GLY A 234 -13.10 33.04 28.42
C GLY A 234 -12.76 33.32 29.88
N PRO A 235 -11.65 34.00 30.21
CA PRO A 235 -11.34 34.33 31.59
C PRO A 235 -12.40 35.24 32.26
N VAL A 236 -13.00 36.16 31.50
CA VAL A 236 -14.06 37.06 31.98
C VAL A 236 -15.38 36.30 32.22
N ILE A 237 -15.72 35.36 31.35
CA ILE A 237 -16.90 34.50 31.49
C ILE A 237 -16.75 33.57 32.70
N LEU A 238 -15.57 32.99 32.89
CA LEU A 238 -15.28 32.10 34.01
C LEU A 238 -15.27 32.83 35.35
N LEU A 239 -14.89 34.12 35.39
CA LEU A 239 -14.99 34.95 36.58
C LEU A 239 -16.44 35.05 37.11
N LYS A 240 -17.45 35.02 36.23
CA LYS A 240 -18.87 35.03 36.63
C LYS A 240 -19.38 33.67 37.12
N LEU A 241 -18.69 32.58 36.75
CA LEU A 241 -19.03 31.21 37.14
C LEU A 241 -18.31 30.77 38.42
N ALA A 242 -17.29 31.52 38.83
CA ALA A 242 -16.41 31.28 39.96
C ALA A 242 -17.11 30.91 41.29
N PRO A 243 -18.19 31.57 41.74
CA PRO A 243 -18.78 31.27 43.05
C PRO A 243 -19.51 29.91 43.11
N LYS A 244 -19.64 29.18 41.99
CA LYS A 244 -20.35 27.89 41.91
C LYS A 244 -19.43 26.68 41.84
N LEU A 245 -18.11 26.86 41.77
CA LEU A 245 -17.14 25.77 41.61
C LEU A 245 -16.49 25.40 42.96
N PRO A 246 -16.28 24.10 43.23
CA PRO A 246 -15.56 23.66 44.43
C PRO A 246 -14.08 24.01 44.34
N ASP A 247 -13.46 24.26 45.49
CA ASP A 247 -12.05 24.67 45.56
C ASP A 247 -11.08 23.50 45.28
N VAL A 248 -10.05 23.78 44.46
CA VAL A 248 -9.00 22.84 44.04
C VAL A 248 -7.62 23.35 44.45
N ALA A 249 -7.51 23.99 45.61
CA ALA A 249 -6.25 24.50 46.17
C ALA A 249 -5.15 23.44 46.37
N TRP A 250 -5.51 22.14 46.34
CA TRP A 250 -4.58 21.01 46.47
C TRP A 250 -3.79 20.70 45.19
N LEU A 251 -4.08 21.36 44.06
CA LEU A 251 -3.41 21.17 42.78
C LEU A 251 -2.93 22.52 42.20
N ASP A 252 -1.67 22.60 41.79
CA ASP A 252 -1.14 23.72 41.00
C ASP A 252 -0.86 23.24 39.55
N PRO A 253 -1.84 23.38 38.65
CA PRO A 253 -1.75 22.79 37.30
C PRO A 253 -0.91 23.63 36.32
N PHE A 254 -0.63 24.92 36.60
CA PHE A 254 0.04 25.78 35.61
C PHE A 254 1.47 25.34 35.26
N PRO A 255 2.34 25.02 36.23
CA PRO A 255 3.69 24.52 35.92
C PRO A 255 3.65 23.23 35.10
N GLN A 256 2.67 22.36 35.36
CA GLN A 256 2.51 21.09 34.67
C GLN A 256 2.05 21.29 33.22
N VAL A 257 1.06 22.15 33.00
CA VAL A 257 0.59 22.50 31.65
C VAL A 257 1.68 23.19 30.85
N PHE A 258 2.44 24.09 31.48
CA PHE A 258 3.57 24.75 30.83
C PHE A 258 4.64 23.74 30.39
N VAL A 259 5.08 22.85 31.30
CA VAL A 259 6.03 21.77 30.99
C VAL A 259 5.48 20.86 29.89
N LEU A 260 4.20 20.47 29.98
CA LEU A 260 3.53 19.64 28.98
C LEU A 260 3.60 20.26 27.59
N ILE A 261 3.25 21.55 27.44
CA ILE A 261 3.23 22.22 26.14
C ILE A 261 4.65 22.41 25.58
N VAL A 262 5.60 22.85 26.42
CA VAL A 262 6.99 23.06 25.98
C VAL A 262 7.63 21.75 25.51
N LEU A 263 7.49 20.68 26.30
CA LEU A 263 8.00 19.37 25.91
C LEU A 263 7.25 18.79 24.71
N ALA A 264 5.93 19.00 24.61
CA ALA A 264 5.18 18.61 23.42
C ALA A 264 5.74 19.28 22.17
N LEU A 265 5.98 20.61 22.19
CA LEU A 265 6.56 21.35 21.07
C LEU A 265 7.96 20.83 20.70
N ALA A 266 8.77 20.45 21.68
CA ALA A 266 10.07 19.81 21.43
C ALA A 266 9.90 18.46 20.71
N VAL A 267 8.95 17.62 21.15
CA VAL A 267 8.62 16.35 20.49
C VAL A 267 8.11 16.57 19.07
N TYR A 268 7.25 17.56 18.82
CA TYR A 268 6.80 17.94 17.47
C TYR A 268 7.98 18.38 16.59
N SER A 269 8.94 19.11 17.15
CA SER A 269 10.13 19.58 16.42
C SER A 269 11.02 18.40 15.99
N VAL A 270 11.24 17.43 16.89
CA VAL A 270 11.99 16.20 16.57
C VAL A 270 11.24 15.36 15.53
N PHE A 271 9.92 15.23 15.66
CA PHE A 271 9.09 14.55 14.65
C PHE A 271 9.19 15.25 13.29
N TYR A 272 9.13 16.58 13.24
CA TYR A 272 9.25 17.33 12.00
C TYR A 272 10.63 17.17 11.37
N LEU A 273 11.70 17.15 12.18
CA LEU A 273 13.04 16.82 11.73
C LEU A 273 13.10 15.39 11.16
N ALA A 274 12.43 14.43 11.79
CA ALA A 274 12.31 13.07 11.27
C ALA A 274 11.61 13.06 9.92
N LEU A 275 10.51 13.81 9.78
CA LEU A 275 9.77 13.94 8.54
C LEU A 275 10.63 14.53 7.43
N LEU A 276 11.31 15.64 7.70
CA LEU A 276 12.22 16.31 6.76
C LEU A 276 13.30 15.37 6.21
N ARG A 277 13.88 14.53 7.07
CA ARG A 277 14.89 13.54 6.64
C ARG A 277 14.31 12.33 5.90
N ASN A 278 13.00 12.13 5.98
CA ASN A 278 12.27 11.08 5.24
C ASN A 278 11.69 11.57 3.91
N VAL A 279 11.56 12.88 3.70
CA VAL A 279 11.17 13.46 2.41
C VAL A 279 12.37 13.45 1.47
N LYS A 280 12.26 12.72 0.35
CA LYS A 280 13.32 12.65 -0.66
C LYS A 280 13.35 13.94 -1.48
N GLN A 281 14.51 14.21 -2.09
CA GLN A 281 14.64 15.20 -3.16
C GLN A 281 13.69 14.88 -4.33
N PRO A 282 13.38 15.85 -5.19
CA PRO A 282 12.50 15.65 -6.34
C PRO A 282 12.87 14.34 -7.07
N PRO A 283 11.92 13.39 -7.16
CA PRO A 283 12.22 12.07 -7.69
C PRO A 283 12.50 12.15 -9.18
N ASN A 284 13.34 11.26 -9.68
CA ASN A 284 13.41 11.02 -11.12
C ASN A 284 12.05 10.50 -11.60
N THR A 285 11.52 11.08 -12.67
CA THR A 285 10.27 10.66 -13.31
C THR A 285 10.49 10.23 -14.76
N VAL A 286 11.71 9.80 -15.09
CA VAL A 286 12.10 9.43 -16.44
C VAL A 286 11.44 8.10 -16.82
N VAL A 287 10.84 8.06 -18.00
CA VAL A 287 10.28 6.84 -18.60
C VAL A 287 10.99 6.59 -19.92
N SER A 288 11.40 5.35 -20.16
CA SER A 288 11.96 4.97 -21.46
C SER A 288 10.82 4.74 -22.44
N ASN A 289 10.63 5.70 -23.34
CA ASN A 289 9.68 5.62 -24.45
C ASN A 289 10.42 5.25 -25.73
N LYS A 290 10.02 4.14 -26.36
CA LYS A 290 10.51 3.74 -27.69
C LYS A 290 9.29 3.61 -28.62
N GLN A 291 9.30 4.39 -29.69
CA GLN A 291 8.30 4.34 -30.75
C GLN A 291 8.95 3.85 -32.04
N ASP A 292 8.31 2.91 -32.72
CA ASP A 292 8.75 2.40 -34.02
C ASP A 292 7.52 2.16 -34.92
N THR A 293 7.77 2.17 -36.24
CA THR A 293 6.74 1.89 -37.24
C THR A 293 7.00 0.53 -37.86
N TRP A 294 6.03 -0.37 -37.78
CA TRP A 294 6.15 -1.74 -38.27
C TRP A 294 5.26 -1.95 -39.49
N SER A 295 5.85 -2.57 -40.52
CA SER A 295 5.13 -3.09 -41.69
C SER A 295 5.30 -4.61 -41.70
N ILE A 296 4.25 -5.34 -41.31
CA ILE A 296 4.31 -6.78 -41.03
C ILE A 296 3.08 -7.48 -41.61
N ASN A 297 3.26 -8.74 -42.01
CA ASN A 297 2.20 -9.60 -42.56
C ASN A 297 1.78 -10.65 -41.53
N CYS A 298 1.53 -10.23 -40.29
CA CYS A 298 1.07 -11.11 -39.23
C CYS A 298 -0.09 -10.48 -38.47
N HIS A 299 -0.92 -11.32 -37.85
CA HIS A 299 -2.02 -10.85 -37.02
C HIS A 299 -1.44 -10.10 -35.80
N PRO A 300 -1.85 -8.85 -35.52
CA PRO A 300 -1.29 -8.05 -34.43
C PRO A 300 -1.52 -8.69 -33.05
N GLY A 301 -2.55 -9.54 -32.92
CA GLY A 301 -2.78 -10.35 -31.72
C GLY A 301 -1.61 -11.27 -31.38
N LEU A 302 -0.89 -11.82 -32.37
CA LEU A 302 0.29 -12.67 -32.13
C LEU A 302 1.45 -11.90 -31.50
N ALA A 303 1.62 -10.63 -31.89
CA ALA A 303 2.64 -9.77 -31.28
C ALA A 303 2.28 -9.41 -29.83
N LEU A 304 1.00 -9.27 -29.52
CA LEU A 304 0.51 -9.06 -28.15
C LEU A 304 0.64 -10.35 -27.31
N GLU A 305 0.36 -11.53 -27.88
CA GLU A 305 0.59 -12.81 -27.22
C GLU A 305 2.08 -13.04 -26.90
N GLU A 306 2.98 -12.65 -27.81
CA GLU A 306 4.42 -12.69 -27.56
C GLU A 306 4.84 -11.78 -26.41
N PHE A 307 4.25 -10.58 -26.35
CA PHE A 307 4.46 -9.68 -25.22
C PHE A 307 4.05 -10.35 -23.90
N VAL A 308 2.85 -10.95 -23.85
CA VAL A 308 2.38 -11.67 -22.66
C VAL A 308 3.31 -12.85 -22.33
N ARG A 309 3.78 -13.60 -23.33
CA ARG A 309 4.73 -14.71 -23.13
C ARG A 309 6.05 -14.22 -22.54
N GLU A 310 6.59 -13.12 -23.05
CA GLU A 310 7.79 -12.50 -22.47
C GLU A 310 7.55 -12.01 -21.05
N MET A 311 6.38 -11.45 -20.75
CA MET A 311 6.04 -11.05 -19.38
C MET A 311 5.93 -12.27 -18.44
N GLN A 312 5.41 -13.39 -18.93
CA GLN A 312 5.36 -14.67 -18.22
C GLN A 312 6.75 -15.25 -17.96
N ASN A 313 7.64 -15.22 -18.95
CA ASN A 313 9.02 -15.67 -18.81
C ASN A 313 9.80 -14.85 -17.76
N ASN A 314 9.40 -13.60 -17.54
CA ASN A 314 10.01 -12.69 -16.57
C ASN A 314 9.28 -12.66 -15.21
N TRP A 315 8.46 -13.67 -14.89
CA TRP A 315 7.84 -13.79 -13.57
C TRP A 315 8.89 -13.86 -12.46
N GLN A 316 8.77 -12.94 -11.52
CA GLN A 316 9.65 -12.89 -10.36
C GLN A 316 9.10 -13.81 -9.28
N GLU A 317 9.95 -14.72 -8.77
CA GLU A 317 9.58 -15.67 -7.72
C GLU A 317 8.39 -16.58 -8.08
N SER A 318 8.21 -16.85 -9.37
CA SER A 318 7.07 -17.60 -9.92
C SER A 318 5.70 -16.98 -9.59
N ILE A 319 5.68 -15.69 -9.25
CA ILE A 319 4.44 -14.94 -8.99
C ILE A 319 4.06 -14.22 -10.29
N PRO A 320 2.79 -14.36 -10.73
CA PRO A 320 2.33 -13.68 -11.94
C PRO A 320 2.41 -12.16 -11.80
N ASN A 321 2.69 -11.50 -12.92
CA ASN A 321 2.65 -10.05 -13.02
C ASN A 321 1.23 -9.52 -12.83
N ARG A 322 1.13 -8.24 -12.48
CA ARG A 322 -0.14 -7.55 -12.27
C ARG A 322 -0.55 -6.88 -13.57
N THR A 323 -1.70 -7.26 -14.11
CA THR A 323 -2.24 -6.70 -15.34
C THR A 323 -3.25 -5.61 -15.01
N TYR A 324 -3.05 -4.39 -15.52
CA TYR A 324 -3.92 -3.24 -15.30
C TYR A 324 -4.82 -2.93 -16.50
N SER A 325 -4.35 -3.22 -17.71
CA SER A 325 -5.16 -3.20 -18.92
C SER A 325 -4.68 -4.26 -19.91
N ARG A 326 -5.64 -4.87 -20.60
CA ARG A 326 -5.41 -5.80 -21.69
C ARG A 326 -6.55 -5.63 -22.69
N LEU A 327 -6.24 -5.00 -23.81
CA LEU A 327 -7.13 -4.82 -24.95
C LEU A 327 -6.49 -5.51 -26.14
N GLU A 328 -7.12 -6.60 -26.59
CA GLU A 328 -6.66 -7.34 -27.76
C GLU A 328 -7.16 -6.67 -29.04
N PRO A 329 -6.39 -6.72 -30.14
CA PRO A 329 -6.79 -6.09 -31.39
C PRO A 329 -7.99 -6.83 -31.99
N HIS A 330 -9.07 -6.11 -32.22
CA HIS A 330 -10.22 -6.62 -32.96
C HIS A 330 -10.01 -6.42 -34.46
N ILE A 331 -10.04 -7.51 -35.22
CA ILE A 331 -9.95 -7.52 -36.69
C ILE A 331 -11.17 -8.27 -37.21
N ASP A 332 -11.96 -7.59 -38.05
CA ASP A 332 -13.06 -8.24 -38.76
C ASP A 332 -12.49 -8.80 -40.07
N LEU A 333 -12.44 -10.13 -40.17
CA LEU A 333 -11.94 -10.83 -41.35
C LEU A 333 -12.86 -10.69 -42.57
N ASN A 334 -14.10 -10.21 -42.39
CA ASN A 334 -15.03 -9.95 -43.48
C ASN A 334 -14.77 -8.60 -44.16
N GLU A 335 -14.15 -7.66 -43.46
CA GLU A 335 -13.80 -6.35 -44.01
C GLU A 335 -12.45 -6.40 -44.71
N LYS A 336 -12.36 -5.81 -45.92
CA LYS A 336 -11.11 -5.74 -46.70
C LYS A 336 -10.05 -4.86 -46.04
N SER A 337 -10.45 -3.88 -45.24
CA SER A 337 -9.54 -2.98 -44.55
C SER A 337 -10.20 -2.39 -43.33
N GLY A 338 -9.45 -2.21 -42.25
CA GLY A 338 -9.97 -1.60 -41.03
C GLY A 338 -8.86 -0.97 -40.19
N ARG A 339 -9.26 -0.47 -39.02
CA ARG A 339 -8.35 0.04 -37.99
C ARG A 339 -8.34 -0.91 -36.82
N PHE A 340 -7.19 -1.09 -36.21
CA PHE A 340 -7.08 -1.84 -34.96
C PHE A 340 -6.38 -1.00 -33.89
N TYR A 341 -6.70 -1.32 -32.65
CA TYR A 341 -6.07 -0.77 -31.47
C TYR A 341 -5.86 -1.90 -30.47
N ALA A 342 -4.65 -1.99 -29.92
CA ALA A 342 -4.34 -2.91 -28.84
C ALA A 342 -3.49 -2.20 -27.78
N GLU A 343 -3.71 -2.60 -26.54
CA GLU A 343 -3.07 -2.01 -25.36
C GLU A 343 -2.78 -3.12 -24.35
N ALA A 344 -1.59 -3.09 -23.75
CA ALA A 344 -1.29 -3.90 -22.58
C ALA A 344 -0.51 -3.04 -21.57
N LEU A 345 -0.93 -3.10 -20.31
CA LEU A 345 -0.23 -2.47 -19.19
C LEU A 345 -0.03 -3.51 -18.10
N GLU A 346 1.22 -3.89 -17.90
CA GLU A 346 1.62 -4.90 -16.91
C GLU A 346 2.70 -4.37 -15.99
N GLU A 347 2.64 -4.77 -14.72
CA GLU A 347 3.66 -4.51 -13.72
C GLU A 347 4.22 -5.83 -13.21
N THR A 348 5.54 -5.96 -13.23
CA THR A 348 6.23 -7.06 -12.56
C THR A 348 5.94 -7.05 -11.07
N GLN A 349 5.98 -8.22 -10.43
CA GLN A 349 5.66 -8.32 -9.01
C GLN A 349 6.56 -7.40 -8.17
N PRO A 350 6.00 -6.49 -7.36
CA PRO A 350 6.80 -5.58 -6.55
C PRO A 350 7.60 -6.34 -5.49
N LEU A 351 8.91 -6.23 -5.59
CA LEU A 351 9.85 -6.78 -4.63
C LEU A 351 10.25 -5.69 -3.64
N PRO A 352 10.37 -6.02 -2.34
CA PRO A 352 10.89 -5.06 -1.39
C PRO A 352 12.35 -4.76 -1.69
N ILE A 353 12.77 -3.53 -1.42
CA ILE A 353 14.18 -3.16 -1.53
C ILE A 353 14.90 -3.81 -0.35
N ASP A 354 15.83 -4.73 -0.64
CA ASP A 354 16.58 -5.50 0.36
C ASP A 354 17.24 -4.55 1.39
N GLY A 355 16.63 -4.49 2.58
CA GLY A 355 17.17 -3.80 3.74
C GLY A 355 17.77 -4.82 4.69
N ALA A 356 19.03 -4.64 5.08
CA ALA A 356 19.60 -5.39 6.19
C ALA A 356 18.73 -5.20 7.45
N PRO A 357 18.64 -6.21 8.34
CA PRO A 357 17.87 -6.07 9.57
C PRO A 357 18.33 -4.84 10.34
N VAL A 358 17.36 -3.97 10.68
CA VAL A 358 17.65 -2.70 11.35
C VAL A 358 18.19 -2.99 12.75
N SER A 359 19.48 -2.74 12.95
CA SER A 359 20.17 -2.75 14.23
C SER A 359 20.31 -1.33 14.79
N PHE A 360 20.55 -1.19 16.09
CA PHE A 360 20.83 0.12 16.71
C PHE A 360 21.96 0.87 16.00
N ALA A 361 23.08 0.18 15.70
CA ALA A 361 24.21 0.76 15.00
C ALA A 361 23.83 1.29 13.61
N SER A 362 23.08 0.49 12.83
CA SER A 362 22.59 0.92 11.51
C SER A 362 21.59 2.08 11.59
N ALA A 363 20.74 2.10 12.62
CA ALA A 363 19.74 3.16 12.81
C ALA A 363 20.41 4.50 13.15
N PHE A 364 21.42 4.48 14.03
CA PHE A 364 22.23 5.67 14.37
C PHE A 364 23.08 6.16 13.20
N ALA A 365 23.64 5.26 12.40
CA ALA A 365 24.46 5.64 11.24
C ALA A 365 23.63 6.24 10.11
N SER A 366 22.36 5.83 9.97
CA SER A 366 21.50 6.33 8.90
C SER A 366 20.89 7.70 9.26
N PRO A 367 21.02 8.73 8.40
CA PRO A 367 20.45 10.05 8.67
C PRO A 367 18.92 9.99 8.75
N ARG A 368 18.30 9.05 8.04
CA ARG A 368 16.85 8.84 7.98
C ARG A 368 16.27 8.25 9.28
N LEU A 369 16.92 7.26 9.89
CA LEU A 369 16.39 6.55 11.07
C LEU A 369 16.82 7.18 12.40
N GLN A 370 17.94 7.92 12.43
CA GLN A 370 18.43 8.58 13.63
C GLN A 370 17.37 9.42 14.39
N PRO A 371 16.58 10.30 13.74
CA PRO A 371 15.57 11.09 14.48
C PRO A 371 14.37 10.26 14.95
N LEU A 372 14.08 9.11 14.30
CA LEU A 372 13.05 8.18 14.76
C LEU A 372 13.49 7.49 16.06
N LEU A 373 14.74 7.02 16.08
CA LEU A 373 15.32 6.41 17.28
C LEU A 373 15.39 7.42 18.44
N LEU A 374 15.74 8.68 18.16
CA LEU A 374 15.72 9.74 19.17
C LEU A 374 14.31 9.94 19.75
N LEU A 375 13.29 9.91 18.89
CA LEU A 375 11.90 10.06 19.31
C LEU A 375 11.43 8.89 20.20
N ASP A 376 11.81 7.65 19.87
CA ASP A 376 11.55 6.47 20.70
C ASP A 376 12.31 6.53 22.03
N LEU A 377 13.54 7.02 22.05
CA LEU A 377 14.34 7.20 23.27
C LEU A 377 13.70 8.23 24.20
N ILE A 378 13.29 9.39 23.66
CA ILE A 378 12.57 10.44 24.41
C ILE A 378 11.27 9.86 24.95
N GLY A 379 10.51 9.16 24.13
CA GLY A 379 9.24 8.55 24.52
C GLY A 379 9.41 7.55 25.66
N THR A 380 10.39 6.65 25.53
CA THR A 380 10.74 5.66 26.56
C THR A 380 11.14 6.33 27.87
N SER A 381 11.99 7.36 27.79
CA SER A 381 12.46 8.10 28.96
C SER A 381 11.30 8.74 29.72
N PHE A 382 10.33 9.33 29.01
CA PHE A 382 9.15 9.92 29.63
C PHE A 382 8.21 8.87 30.24
N VAL A 383 8.01 7.71 29.61
CA VAL A 383 7.19 6.64 30.20
C VAL A 383 7.85 6.06 31.46
N LEU A 384 9.18 5.88 31.46
CA LEU A 384 9.91 5.44 32.65
C LEU A 384 9.83 6.46 33.79
N LEU A 385 10.02 7.75 33.47
CA LEU A 385 9.86 8.82 34.45
C LEU A 385 8.44 8.85 35.02
N ALA A 386 7.42 8.74 34.17
CA ALA A 386 6.02 8.64 34.59
C ALA A 386 5.78 7.44 35.52
N THR A 387 6.38 6.29 35.21
CA THR A 387 6.29 5.09 36.04
C THR A 387 6.83 5.35 37.44
N VAL A 388 8.02 5.97 37.55
CA VAL A 388 8.61 6.35 38.84
C VAL A 388 7.69 7.31 39.59
N LEU A 389 7.22 8.38 38.93
CA LEU A 389 6.34 9.37 39.54
C LEU A 389 5.03 8.76 40.05
N PHE A 390 4.41 7.86 39.28
CA PHE A 390 3.20 7.14 39.71
C PHE A 390 3.46 6.25 40.93
N THR A 391 4.59 5.52 40.97
CA THR A 391 4.92 4.72 42.16
C THR A 391 5.15 5.58 43.40
N LEU A 392 5.86 6.70 43.28
CA LEU A 392 6.08 7.64 44.37
C LEU A 392 4.75 8.24 44.87
N SER A 393 3.87 8.65 43.95
CA SER A 393 2.53 9.12 44.30
C SER A 393 1.70 8.04 44.99
N GLY A 394 1.75 6.80 44.50
CA GLY A 394 1.08 5.66 45.12
C GLY A 394 1.57 5.38 46.55
N MET A 395 2.89 5.46 46.78
CA MET A 395 3.47 5.31 48.12
C MET A 395 3.07 6.46 49.06
N GLN A 396 2.99 7.70 48.57
CA GLN A 396 2.49 8.84 49.36
C GLN A 396 1.03 8.65 49.77
N ILE A 397 0.18 8.17 48.87
CA ILE A 397 -1.24 7.85 49.17
C ILE A 397 -1.34 6.74 50.23
N LEU A 398 -0.41 5.79 50.24
CA LEU A 398 -0.39 4.67 51.18
C LEU A 398 0.19 5.02 52.55
N SER A 399 1.06 6.02 52.63
CA SER A 399 1.60 6.48 53.91
C SER A 399 0.48 7.09 54.78
N VAL A 400 0.39 6.68 56.05
CA VAL A 400 -0.69 7.01 57.01
C VAL A 400 -0.84 8.53 57.26
N VAL A 401 0.07 9.35 56.74
CA VAL A 401 0.06 10.81 56.87
C VAL A 401 -0.53 11.45 55.60
N ALA A 402 -1.86 11.48 55.55
CA ALA A 402 -2.63 12.14 54.47
C ALA A 402 -2.26 13.63 54.26
N SER A 403 -1.55 14.27 55.19
CA SER A 403 -1.08 15.66 55.06
C SER A 403 0.14 15.85 54.15
N THR A 404 0.72 14.77 53.60
CA THR A 404 1.88 14.84 52.69
C THR A 404 1.58 14.45 51.23
N PHE A 405 0.31 14.17 50.89
CA PHE A 405 -0.06 13.84 49.52
C PHE A 405 0.15 15.03 48.59
N ASN A 406 1.12 14.92 47.68
CA ASN A 406 1.39 15.94 46.68
C ASN A 406 0.75 15.55 45.34
N ALA A 407 -0.45 16.05 45.09
CA ALA A 407 -1.19 15.79 43.85
C ALA A 407 -0.42 16.19 42.58
N ASN A 408 0.52 17.14 42.69
CA ASN A 408 1.34 17.56 41.56
C ASN A 408 2.23 16.44 41.02
N LEU A 409 2.67 15.51 41.87
CA LEU A 409 3.51 14.40 41.45
C LEU A 409 2.75 13.44 40.53
N LEU A 410 1.48 13.20 40.85
CA LEU A 410 0.58 12.35 40.07
C LEU A 410 0.29 12.97 38.70
N THR A 411 0.04 14.28 38.66
CA THR A 411 -0.24 14.99 37.40
C THR A 411 1.01 15.15 36.54
N TYR A 412 2.21 15.36 37.11
CA TYR A 412 3.45 15.25 36.35
C TYR A 412 3.63 13.85 35.76
N GLY A 413 3.32 12.78 36.52
CA GLY A 413 3.30 11.42 36.00
C GLY A 413 2.38 11.27 34.80
N ALA A 414 1.16 11.81 34.87
CA ALA A 414 0.20 11.79 33.76
C ALA A 414 0.69 12.56 32.53
N VAL A 415 1.30 13.73 32.74
CA VAL A 415 1.91 14.56 31.68
C VAL A 415 3.01 13.80 30.95
N PHE A 416 3.98 13.22 31.68
CA PHE A 416 5.07 12.46 31.07
C PHE A 416 4.57 11.18 30.40
N PHE A 417 3.57 10.51 30.95
CA PHE A 417 2.96 9.35 30.31
C PHE A 417 2.32 9.72 28.97
N ALA A 418 1.54 10.79 28.93
CA ALA A 418 0.89 11.26 27.70
C ALA A 418 1.92 11.67 26.63
N LEU A 419 2.98 12.40 27.01
CA LEU A 419 4.08 12.77 26.11
C LEU A 419 4.84 11.55 25.60
N GLY A 420 5.11 10.59 26.48
CA GLY A 420 5.85 9.38 26.15
C GLY A 420 5.11 8.51 25.13
N VAL A 421 3.83 8.23 25.40
CA VAL A 421 2.96 7.49 24.47
C VAL A 421 2.84 8.22 23.14
N TYR A 422 2.67 9.55 23.16
CA TYR A 422 2.59 10.35 21.94
C TYR A 422 3.87 10.32 21.09
N ALA A 423 5.04 10.41 21.72
CA ALA A 423 6.33 10.35 21.03
C ALA A 423 6.50 9.02 20.29
N ILE A 424 6.30 7.90 20.98
CA ILE A 424 6.40 6.56 20.37
C ILE A 424 5.35 6.37 19.28
N SER A 425 4.10 6.81 19.52
CA SER A 425 3.01 6.73 18.52
C SER A 425 3.28 7.56 17.26
N SER A 426 4.03 8.65 17.38
CA SER A 426 4.43 9.49 16.25
C SER A 426 5.58 8.85 15.47
N ALA A 427 6.56 8.25 16.15
CA ALA A 427 7.65 7.50 15.53
C ALA A 427 7.13 6.29 14.74
N HIS A 428 6.19 5.55 15.33
CA HIS A 428 5.54 4.36 14.76
C HIS A 428 5.07 4.56 13.33
N GLN A 429 4.45 5.71 13.03
CA GLN A 429 3.88 6.00 11.71
C GLN A 429 4.94 6.05 10.60
N LEU A 430 6.16 6.44 10.95
CA LEU A 430 7.29 6.52 10.02
C LEU A 430 8.10 5.21 9.99
N TRP A 431 8.13 4.45 11.09
CA TRP A 431 8.72 3.10 11.14
C TRP A 431 8.01 2.11 10.21
N GLN A 432 6.72 2.28 9.96
CA GLN A 432 5.94 1.41 9.06
C GLN A 432 6.16 1.64 7.56
N ARG A 433 7.18 2.42 7.17
CA ARG A 433 7.45 2.74 5.76
C ARG A 433 8.24 1.63 5.07
N PHE A 434 7.63 0.98 4.08
CA PHE A 434 8.24 -0.05 3.22
C PHE A 434 8.35 0.44 1.79
N GLU A 435 9.53 0.29 1.20
CA GLU A 435 9.80 0.65 -0.20
C GLU A 435 9.92 -0.62 -1.06
N PHE A 436 9.31 -0.57 -2.23
CA PHE A 436 9.28 -1.66 -3.21
C PHE A 436 9.79 -1.16 -4.55
N LYS A 437 10.45 -2.05 -5.28
CA LYS A 437 10.87 -1.86 -6.66
C LYS A 437 10.07 -2.81 -7.55
N SER A 438 9.51 -2.27 -8.63
CA SER A 438 8.86 -3.02 -9.70
C SER A 438 9.20 -2.39 -11.04
N GLN A 439 8.94 -3.11 -12.12
CA GLN A 439 9.00 -2.62 -13.50
C GLN A 439 7.59 -2.52 -14.05
N LEU A 440 7.24 -1.34 -14.55
CA LEU A 440 5.97 -1.06 -15.21
C LEU A 440 6.22 -0.96 -16.71
N ILE A 441 5.51 -1.78 -17.47
CA ILE A 441 5.68 -1.96 -18.91
C ILE A 441 4.33 -1.75 -19.58
N SER A 442 4.28 -0.79 -20.50
CA SER A 442 3.08 -0.47 -21.27
C SER A 442 3.39 -0.55 -22.76
N ILE A 443 2.54 -1.25 -23.50
CA ILE A 443 2.56 -1.28 -24.96
C ILE A 443 1.26 -0.73 -25.53
N GLU A 444 1.39 0.05 -26.60
CA GLU A 444 0.28 0.47 -27.44
C GLU A 444 0.61 0.17 -28.90
N MET A 445 -0.36 -0.44 -29.56
CA MET A 445 -0.29 -0.80 -30.96
C MET A 445 -1.50 -0.19 -31.66
N SER A 446 -1.27 0.67 -32.65
CA SER A 446 -2.34 1.23 -33.45
C SER A 446 -1.94 1.33 -34.90
N GLY A 447 -2.82 0.89 -35.79
CA GLY A 447 -2.51 0.80 -37.20
C GLY A 447 -3.75 0.53 -38.05
N HIS A 448 -3.50 0.49 -39.35
CA HIS A 448 -4.51 0.08 -40.34
C HIS A 448 -4.11 -1.30 -40.85
N TYR A 449 -5.09 -2.17 -41.05
CA TYR A 449 -4.89 -3.50 -41.60
C TYR A 449 -5.66 -3.64 -42.91
N VAL A 450 -5.14 -4.46 -43.80
CA VAL A 450 -5.79 -4.91 -45.03
C VAL A 450 -5.85 -6.43 -44.96
N THR A 451 -7.02 -7.01 -45.21
CA THR A 451 -7.18 -8.46 -45.29
C THR A 451 -7.10 -8.89 -46.74
N ALA A 452 -6.28 -9.90 -47.00
CA ALA A 452 -6.20 -10.56 -48.29
C ALA A 452 -6.61 -12.03 -48.11
N GLN A 453 -7.52 -12.51 -48.95
CA GLN A 453 -7.84 -13.92 -49.05
C GLN A 453 -6.89 -14.54 -50.07
N LEU A 454 -6.07 -15.48 -49.62
CA LEU A 454 -5.21 -16.30 -50.47
C LEU A 454 -5.88 -17.68 -50.62
N ASP A 455 -6.35 -17.93 -51.84
CA ASP A 455 -6.81 -19.25 -52.24
C ASP A 455 -5.60 -20.06 -52.73
N HIS A 456 -5.26 -21.12 -52.01
CA HIS A 456 -4.21 -22.06 -52.41
C HIS A 456 -4.83 -23.29 -53.10
N GLY A 457 -4.34 -23.57 -54.31
CA GLY A 457 -4.75 -24.69 -55.16
C GLY A 457 -4.83 -24.28 -56.63
N ASN A 458 -4.59 -25.20 -57.56
CA ASN A 458 -4.82 -24.92 -58.98
C ASN A 458 -6.34 -24.87 -59.21
N VAL A 459 -6.87 -23.67 -59.49
CA VAL A 459 -8.33 -23.37 -59.63
C VAL A 459 -9.07 -24.35 -60.55
N LEU A 460 -8.34 -25.00 -61.46
CA LEU A 460 -8.88 -25.91 -62.47
C LEU A 460 -8.67 -27.42 -62.19
N LYS A 461 -7.82 -27.84 -61.25
CA LYS A 461 -7.42 -29.25 -61.12
C LYS A 461 -7.39 -29.83 -59.69
N ASP A 462 -7.40 -29.00 -58.65
CA ASP A 462 -7.34 -29.51 -57.27
C ASP A 462 -8.74 -29.70 -56.67
N SER A 463 -8.95 -30.87 -56.06
CA SER A 463 -10.15 -31.21 -55.29
C SER A 463 -10.14 -30.61 -53.87
N ILE A 464 -8.98 -30.16 -53.39
CA ILE A 464 -8.79 -29.54 -52.07
C ILE A 464 -8.46 -28.06 -52.25
N LYS A 465 -9.36 -27.19 -51.81
CA LYS A 465 -9.16 -25.74 -51.74
C LYS A 465 -8.84 -25.38 -50.29
N THR A 466 -7.66 -24.81 -50.06
CA THR A 466 -7.33 -24.23 -48.76
C THR A 466 -7.38 -22.72 -48.88
N ASN A 467 -8.34 -22.11 -48.18
CA ASN A 467 -8.48 -20.67 -48.11
C ASN A 467 -7.76 -20.19 -46.85
N SER A 468 -6.83 -19.25 -47.01
CA SER A 468 -6.14 -18.62 -45.90
C SER A 468 -6.36 -17.12 -45.94
N HIS A 469 -6.68 -16.53 -44.80
CA HIS A 469 -6.79 -15.09 -44.65
C HIS A 469 -5.46 -14.56 -44.15
N VAL A 470 -4.84 -13.66 -44.91
CA VAL A 470 -3.63 -12.95 -44.50
C VAL A 470 -4.00 -11.54 -44.12
N VAL A 471 -3.58 -11.14 -42.92
CA VAL A 471 -3.68 -9.77 -42.46
C VAL A 471 -2.35 -9.09 -42.76
N GLN A 472 -2.41 -8.07 -43.61
CA GLN A 472 -1.27 -7.22 -43.93
C GLN A 472 -1.42 -5.88 -43.21
N ILE A 473 -0.34 -5.48 -42.54
CA ILE A 473 -0.24 -4.19 -41.85
C ILE A 473 0.79 -3.36 -42.59
N GLU A 474 0.34 -2.34 -43.32
CA GLU A 474 1.23 -1.45 -44.08
C GLU A 474 2.02 -0.52 -43.15
N SER A 475 1.35 0.04 -42.14
CA SER A 475 1.99 0.87 -41.12
C SER A 475 1.23 0.78 -39.79
N MET A 476 1.87 0.15 -38.80
CA MET A 476 1.44 0.20 -37.41
C MET A 476 2.45 1.00 -36.59
N THR A 477 1.93 1.84 -35.71
CA THR A 477 2.72 2.48 -34.67
C THR A 477 2.78 1.55 -33.45
N PHE A 478 4.00 1.13 -33.11
CA PHE A 478 4.29 0.41 -31.87
C PHE A 478 4.94 1.38 -30.89
N ARG A 479 4.34 1.54 -29.72
CA ARG A 479 4.89 2.34 -28.62
C ARG A 479 5.11 1.47 -27.40
N LEU A 480 6.31 1.55 -26.84
CA LEU A 480 6.71 0.86 -25.63
C LEU A 480 7.17 1.89 -24.60
N TRP A 481 6.49 1.92 -23.46
CA TRP A 481 6.93 2.63 -22.26
C TRP A 481 7.41 1.63 -21.23
N LEU A 482 8.63 1.82 -20.76
CA LEU A 482 9.22 1.01 -19.71
C LEU A 482 9.84 1.90 -18.63
N THR A 483 9.52 1.59 -17.38
CA THR A 483 10.12 2.28 -16.23
C THR A 483 10.26 1.35 -15.03
N GLU A 484 11.35 1.51 -14.29
CA GLU A 484 11.50 0.96 -12.96
C GLU A 484 10.81 1.90 -11.97
N LEU A 485 9.69 1.43 -11.43
CA LEU A 485 8.91 2.11 -10.44
C LEU A 485 9.45 1.81 -9.04
N THR A 486 9.77 2.86 -8.29
CA THR A 486 9.90 2.75 -6.84
C THR A 486 8.60 3.20 -6.20
N SER A 487 8.06 2.39 -5.31
CA SER A 487 6.78 2.62 -4.65
C SER A 487 6.87 2.40 -3.14
N VAL A 488 5.95 3.00 -2.38
CA VAL A 488 5.97 2.95 -0.91
C VAL A 488 4.61 2.62 -0.32
N THR A 489 4.63 1.87 0.79
CA THR A 489 3.46 1.61 1.64
C THR A 489 3.82 1.91 3.09
N PHE A 490 2.82 2.27 3.90
CA PHE A 490 3.01 2.68 5.30
C PHE A 490 2.29 1.78 6.30
N GLN A 491 1.56 0.77 5.84
CA GLN A 491 0.93 -0.22 6.70
C GLN A 491 0.66 -1.47 5.87
N ASN A 492 0.56 -2.62 6.53
CA ASN A 492 0.12 -3.83 5.86
C ASN A 492 -1.27 -3.62 5.26
N GLY A 493 -1.31 -3.59 3.92
CA GLY A 493 -2.53 -3.44 3.15
C GLY A 493 -3.05 -2.03 2.92
N SER A 494 -2.25 -1.00 3.23
CA SER A 494 -2.54 0.36 2.75
C SER A 494 -2.35 0.48 1.24
N GLN A 495 -2.96 1.51 0.64
CA GLN A 495 -2.65 1.89 -0.74
C GLN A 495 -1.15 2.15 -0.91
N ARG A 496 -0.68 1.86 -2.12
CA ARG A 496 0.72 2.00 -2.53
C ARG A 496 0.87 3.28 -3.34
N TYR A 497 1.89 4.07 -3.02
CA TYR A 497 2.16 5.33 -3.69
C TYR A 497 3.41 5.22 -4.54
N ALA A 498 3.34 5.65 -5.80
CA ALA A 498 4.51 5.80 -6.68
C ALA A 498 5.40 6.93 -6.14
N LEU A 499 6.69 6.64 -5.96
CA LEU A 499 7.68 7.62 -5.52
C LEU A 499 8.54 8.13 -6.66
N SER A 500 9.03 7.25 -7.53
CA SER A 500 9.91 7.63 -8.64
C SER A 500 9.78 6.66 -9.80
N LEU A 501 10.04 7.18 -11.01
CA LEU A 501 10.08 6.44 -12.26
C LEU A 501 11.51 6.55 -12.82
N MET A 502 12.16 5.41 -13.02
CA MET A 502 13.51 5.35 -13.58
C MET A 502 13.49 4.56 -14.87
N GLY A 503 13.63 5.25 -16.00
CA GLY A 503 13.67 4.63 -17.32
C GLY A 503 14.89 3.72 -17.49
N ASN A 504 14.69 2.55 -18.08
CA ASN A 504 15.76 1.66 -18.53
C ASN A 504 15.73 1.56 -20.07
N ALA A 505 16.50 2.43 -20.72
CA ALA A 505 16.49 2.57 -22.18
C ALA A 505 17.03 1.33 -22.90
N GLU A 506 18.03 0.66 -22.30
CA GLU A 506 18.64 -0.55 -22.85
C GLU A 506 17.64 -1.70 -22.87
N ARG A 507 16.95 -1.94 -21.75
CA ARG A 507 15.94 -3.00 -21.67
C ARG A 507 14.76 -2.74 -22.61
N ALA A 508 14.30 -1.49 -22.70
CA ALA A 508 13.25 -1.11 -23.63
C ALA A 508 13.64 -1.40 -25.09
N GLU A 509 14.89 -1.12 -25.46
CA GLU A 509 15.40 -1.38 -26.82
C GLU A 509 15.64 -2.86 -27.11
N GLN A 510 16.03 -3.65 -26.10
CA GLN A 510 16.10 -5.11 -26.21
C GLN A 510 14.71 -5.71 -26.46
N LEU A 511 13.70 -5.31 -25.68
CA LEU A 511 12.32 -5.77 -25.84
C LEU A 511 11.74 -5.36 -27.20
N LEU A 512 11.93 -4.12 -27.62
CA LEU A 512 11.49 -3.65 -28.93
C LEU A 512 12.10 -4.49 -30.07
N ARG A 513 13.41 -4.76 -30.01
CA ARG A 513 14.10 -5.58 -31.02
C ARG A 513 13.59 -7.01 -31.03
N HIS A 514 13.33 -7.60 -29.85
CA HIS A 514 12.76 -8.94 -29.72
C HIS A 514 11.38 -9.03 -30.38
N PHE A 515 10.46 -8.13 -30.01
CA PHE A 515 9.10 -8.14 -30.57
C PHE A 515 9.08 -7.85 -32.06
N LYS A 516 9.91 -6.91 -32.53
CA LYS A 516 10.04 -6.62 -33.97
C LYS A 516 10.55 -7.84 -34.73
N LYS A 517 11.57 -8.52 -34.21
CA LYS A 517 12.12 -9.75 -34.81
C LYS A 517 11.06 -10.85 -34.86
N PHE A 518 10.39 -11.13 -33.75
CA PHE A 518 9.31 -12.12 -33.70
C PHE A 518 8.20 -11.81 -34.71
N ALA A 519 7.75 -10.56 -34.79
CA ALA A 519 6.70 -10.16 -35.73
C ALA A 519 7.11 -10.34 -37.20
N HIS A 520 8.39 -10.15 -37.55
CA HIS A 520 8.90 -10.41 -38.90
C HIS A 520 9.06 -11.92 -39.16
N ASP A 521 9.50 -12.69 -38.18
CA ASP A 521 9.68 -14.14 -38.30
C ASP A 521 8.33 -14.88 -38.43
N GLN A 522 7.27 -14.37 -37.79
CA GLN A 522 5.89 -14.89 -37.87
C GLN A 522 5.11 -14.38 -39.08
N ALA A 523 5.67 -13.51 -39.91
CA ALA A 523 5.00 -13.06 -41.13
C ALA A 523 4.77 -14.27 -42.05
N ILE A 524 3.52 -14.74 -42.09
CA ILE A 524 3.11 -15.92 -42.84
C ILE A 524 3.34 -15.63 -44.34
N ILE A 525 4.31 -16.36 -44.91
CA ILE A 525 4.42 -16.86 -46.29
C ILE A 525 3.96 -15.89 -47.38
N LEU A 526 4.80 -14.91 -47.72
CA LEU A 526 4.82 -14.32 -49.06
C LEU A 526 6.02 -14.81 -49.91
N ALA A 527 6.97 -15.55 -49.32
CA ALA A 527 8.03 -16.26 -50.03
C ALA A 527 8.64 -17.35 -49.13
N PRO A 528 8.67 -18.64 -49.55
CA PRO A 528 9.28 -19.71 -48.76
C PRO A 528 10.80 -19.50 -48.69
N LYS A 529 11.32 -19.15 -47.51
CA LYS A 529 12.76 -19.02 -47.27
C LYS A 529 13.31 -20.12 -46.36
N ALA A 530 12.47 -20.83 -45.60
CA ALA A 530 12.90 -21.91 -44.72
C ALA A 530 12.83 -23.28 -45.42
N GLN A 531 13.84 -24.12 -45.20
CA GLN A 531 13.96 -25.44 -45.80
C GLN A 531 12.84 -26.41 -45.36
N ALA A 532 12.28 -26.21 -44.17
CA ALA A 532 11.12 -26.95 -43.66
C ALA A 532 9.82 -26.63 -44.43
N ASP A 533 9.69 -25.41 -44.96
CA ASP A 533 8.49 -24.99 -45.70
C ASP A 533 8.49 -25.60 -47.12
N GLN A 534 9.67 -25.71 -47.74
CA GLN A 534 9.82 -26.44 -49.01
C GLN A 534 9.40 -27.91 -48.86
N GLN A 535 9.68 -28.53 -47.72
CA GLN A 535 9.26 -29.90 -47.44
C GLN A 535 7.73 -30.02 -47.27
N ARG A 536 7.07 -29.09 -46.57
CA ARG A 536 5.60 -29.09 -46.47
C ARG A 536 4.92 -28.87 -47.81
N HIS A 537 5.45 -27.95 -48.64
CA HIS A 537 4.93 -27.74 -49.99
C HIS A 537 5.15 -28.96 -50.90
N ALA A 538 6.29 -29.66 -50.77
CA ALA A 538 6.55 -30.89 -51.52
C ALA A 538 5.58 -32.02 -51.12
N VAL A 539 5.30 -32.17 -49.83
CA VAL A 539 4.33 -33.16 -49.32
C VAL A 539 2.92 -32.84 -49.80
N LEU A 540 2.47 -31.58 -49.70
CA LEU A 540 1.16 -31.15 -50.22
C LEU A 540 1.05 -31.35 -51.74
N GLY A 541 2.12 -31.10 -52.50
CA GLY A 541 2.18 -31.36 -53.93
C GLY A 541 2.06 -32.85 -54.27
N GLN A 542 2.63 -33.74 -53.45
CA GLN A 542 2.50 -35.19 -53.61
C GLN A 542 1.08 -35.66 -53.29
N PHE A 543 0.42 -35.10 -52.26
CA PHE A 543 -0.98 -35.40 -51.94
C PHE A 543 -1.94 -34.98 -53.06
N ASN A 544 -1.76 -33.80 -53.66
CA ASN A 544 -2.59 -33.36 -54.78
C ASN A 544 -2.39 -34.23 -56.03
N GLN A 545 -1.17 -34.71 -56.28
CA GLN A 545 -0.91 -35.65 -57.38
C GLN A 545 -1.56 -37.03 -57.13
N ALA A 546 -1.56 -37.50 -55.89
CA ALA A 546 -2.22 -38.75 -55.51
C ALA A 546 -3.76 -38.63 -55.57
N ALA A 547 -4.32 -37.47 -55.22
CA ALA A 547 -5.77 -37.20 -55.27
C ALA A 547 -6.32 -36.96 -56.69
N ALA A 548 -5.46 -36.71 -57.68
CA ALA A 548 -5.85 -36.44 -59.07
C ALA A 548 -5.92 -37.70 -59.98
N LEU A 549 -5.66 -38.89 -59.44
CA LEU A 549 -5.80 -40.16 -60.16
C LEU A 549 -7.26 -40.66 -60.11
N PRO A 550 -7.84 -41.18 -61.21
CA PRO A 550 -9.27 -41.52 -61.31
C PRO A 550 -9.74 -42.68 -60.43
N ASP A 551 -8.83 -43.47 -59.84
CA ASP A 551 -9.12 -44.61 -58.94
C ASP A 551 -8.87 -44.25 -57.46
N ALA A 552 -9.34 -43.08 -57.03
CA ALA A 552 -8.99 -42.48 -55.74
C ALA A 552 -9.38 -43.24 -54.45
N PRO A 553 -10.45 -44.08 -54.37
CA PRO A 553 -10.81 -44.68 -53.08
C PRO A 553 -9.95 -45.90 -52.69
N GLU A 554 -9.37 -46.64 -53.64
CA GLU A 554 -8.57 -47.84 -53.31
C GLU A 554 -7.07 -47.54 -53.11
N VAL A 555 -6.51 -46.55 -53.81
CA VAL A 555 -5.08 -46.21 -53.69
C VAL A 555 -4.79 -45.36 -52.43
N MET A 556 -5.73 -44.51 -52.00
CA MET A 556 -5.59 -43.74 -50.75
C MET A 556 -5.58 -44.62 -49.49
N ALA A 557 -6.29 -45.75 -49.50
CA ALA A 557 -6.31 -46.69 -48.38
C ALA A 557 -4.97 -47.41 -48.19
N ILE A 558 -4.21 -47.61 -49.28
CA ILE A 558 -2.91 -48.29 -49.26
C ILE A 558 -1.80 -47.32 -48.81
N SER A 559 -1.82 -46.05 -49.24
CA SER A 559 -0.79 -45.08 -48.85
C SER A 559 -0.91 -44.53 -47.43
N LEU A 560 -2.10 -44.63 -46.80
CA LEU A 560 -2.30 -44.27 -45.38
C LEU A 560 -1.70 -45.32 -44.41
N GLY A 561 -1.39 -46.52 -44.90
CA GLY A 561 -0.82 -47.61 -44.09
C GLY A 561 0.70 -47.57 -43.91
N GLU A 562 1.45 -46.94 -44.82
CA GLU A 562 2.93 -46.98 -44.81
C GLU A 562 3.62 -45.68 -44.37
N GLY A 563 2.88 -44.58 -44.19
CA GLY A 563 3.46 -43.26 -43.87
C GLY A 563 3.50 -42.87 -42.39
N ILE A 564 2.89 -43.64 -41.48
CA ILE A 564 2.82 -43.30 -40.05
C ILE A 564 3.30 -44.49 -39.22
N LEU A 565 4.62 -44.68 -39.20
CA LEU A 565 5.30 -45.43 -38.14
C LEU A 565 6.32 -44.50 -37.48
N ILE A 566 5.82 -43.67 -36.56
CA ILE A 566 6.60 -43.16 -35.44
C ILE A 566 5.74 -43.36 -34.18
N ASP A 567 6.21 -44.27 -33.33
CA ASP A 567 5.83 -44.61 -31.96
C ASP A 567 4.56 -43.97 -31.37
N ALA A 568 3.51 -44.78 -31.21
CA ALA A 568 2.66 -44.76 -30.02
C ALA A 568 1.95 -46.12 -29.85
N ALA A 569 1.96 -46.60 -28.61
CA ALA A 569 1.51 -47.92 -28.19
C ALA A 569 0.07 -48.28 -28.60
N VAL A 570 -0.09 -49.55 -28.97
CA VAL A 570 -1.34 -50.24 -29.29
C VAL A 570 -2.30 -50.24 -28.10
N VAL A 571 -3.52 -49.71 -28.29
CA VAL A 571 -4.72 -50.14 -27.57
C VAL A 571 -5.83 -50.33 -28.61
N ASP A 572 -6.10 -51.59 -28.95
CA ASP A 572 -7.24 -52.02 -29.77
C ASP A 572 -8.57 -51.74 -29.05
N VAL A 573 -9.43 -50.89 -29.60
CA VAL A 573 -10.89 -51.01 -29.43
C VAL A 573 -11.60 -50.47 -30.69
N ALA A 574 -12.22 -51.37 -31.46
CA ALA A 574 -13.15 -51.01 -32.53
C ALA A 574 -14.42 -50.34 -31.96
N PRO A 575 -14.95 -49.23 -32.53
CA PRO A 575 -16.16 -48.61 -32.02
C PRO A 575 -17.40 -49.30 -32.59
N VAL A 576 -18.14 -49.97 -31.71
CA VAL A 576 -19.54 -50.32 -31.93
C VAL A 576 -20.36 -49.02 -31.89
N LEU A 577 -21.01 -48.66 -33.01
CA LEU A 577 -21.96 -47.54 -33.09
C LEU A 577 -23.09 -47.69 -32.06
N LYS A 578 -22.97 -47.01 -30.92
CA LYS A 578 -24.04 -46.87 -29.92
C LYS A 578 -24.82 -45.59 -30.16
N ARG A 579 -26.15 -45.69 -30.05
CA ARG A 579 -27.11 -44.58 -30.24
C ARG A 579 -26.79 -43.41 -29.28
N PRO A 580 -26.94 -42.14 -29.71
CA PRO A 580 -26.68 -40.98 -28.86
C PRO A 580 -27.66 -40.92 -27.69
N LYS A 581 -27.14 -40.67 -26.48
CA LYS A 581 -27.94 -40.38 -25.29
C LYS A 581 -28.23 -38.87 -25.25
N PHE A 582 -29.45 -38.51 -24.89
CA PHE A 582 -29.85 -37.11 -24.69
C PHE A 582 -29.97 -36.82 -23.20
N CYS A 583 -29.53 -35.64 -22.78
CA CYS A 583 -29.71 -35.19 -21.41
C CYS A 583 -31.21 -35.03 -21.09
N SER A 584 -31.68 -35.61 -20.00
CA SER A 584 -33.08 -35.53 -19.56
C SER A 584 -33.53 -34.12 -19.16
N LYS A 585 -32.58 -33.23 -18.86
CA LYS A 585 -32.86 -31.87 -18.35
C LYS A 585 -32.81 -30.80 -19.44
N CYS A 586 -31.80 -30.83 -20.31
CA CYS A 586 -31.60 -29.80 -21.35
C CYS A 586 -31.74 -30.32 -22.79
N GLY A 587 -31.90 -31.63 -23.00
CA GLY A 587 -32.07 -32.21 -24.33
C GLY A 587 -30.82 -32.22 -25.21
N THR A 588 -29.68 -31.74 -24.73
CA THR A 588 -28.42 -31.73 -25.48
C THR A 588 -27.93 -33.16 -25.74
N ALA A 589 -27.49 -33.44 -26.97
CA ALA A 589 -26.90 -34.72 -27.34
C ALA A 589 -25.55 -34.90 -26.64
N THR A 590 -25.38 -36.03 -25.96
CA THR A 590 -24.19 -36.32 -25.16
C THR A 590 -23.46 -37.52 -25.74
N MET A 591 -22.12 -37.49 -25.68
CA MET A 591 -21.29 -38.63 -26.12
C MET A 591 -21.65 -39.87 -25.30
N SER A 592 -21.60 -41.06 -25.90
CA SER A 592 -22.13 -42.30 -25.32
C SER A 592 -21.56 -42.66 -23.95
N ASP A 593 -20.37 -42.14 -23.64
CA ASP A 593 -19.59 -42.45 -22.45
C ASP A 593 -19.58 -41.30 -21.43
N ALA A 594 -20.34 -40.22 -21.68
CA ALA A 594 -20.43 -39.09 -20.77
C ALA A 594 -21.29 -39.44 -19.54
N LEU A 595 -20.70 -39.32 -18.34
CA LEU A 595 -21.40 -39.45 -17.05
C LEU A 595 -22.19 -38.19 -16.67
N PHE A 596 -21.81 -37.03 -17.23
CA PHE A 596 -22.39 -35.73 -16.94
C PHE A 596 -22.61 -34.95 -18.24
N CYS A 597 -23.65 -34.13 -18.28
CA CYS A 597 -23.92 -33.26 -19.42
C CYS A 597 -22.89 -32.12 -19.49
N SER A 598 -22.29 -31.90 -20.66
CA SER A 598 -21.29 -30.85 -20.88
C SER A 598 -21.84 -29.42 -20.77
N GLU A 599 -23.14 -29.22 -20.97
CA GLU A 599 -23.75 -27.89 -20.86
C GLU A 599 -24.34 -27.59 -19.50
N CYS A 600 -25.03 -28.54 -18.87
CA CYS A 600 -25.76 -28.28 -17.63
C CYS A 600 -25.19 -28.98 -16.38
N GLY A 601 -24.15 -29.81 -16.53
CA GLY A 601 -23.48 -30.51 -15.43
C GLY A 601 -24.29 -31.60 -14.73
N GLU A 602 -25.50 -31.90 -15.22
CA GLU A 602 -26.40 -32.90 -14.61
C GLU A 602 -25.90 -34.33 -14.91
N LYS A 603 -26.03 -35.23 -13.94
CA LYS A 603 -25.61 -36.63 -14.09
C LYS A 603 -26.56 -37.35 -15.05
N ILE A 604 -26.02 -37.93 -16.11
CA ILE A 604 -26.78 -38.67 -17.12
C ILE A 604 -27.01 -40.08 -16.57
N THR A 605 -28.26 -40.52 -16.47
CA THR A 605 -28.64 -41.86 -15.99
C THR A 605 -28.69 -42.88 -17.12
#